data_AF-T0LHJ1-F1
#
_entry.id   AF-T0LHJ1-F1
#
_cell.length_a   1.000
_cell.length_b   1.000
_cell.length_c   1.000
_cell.angle_alpha   90.00
_cell.angle_beta   90.00
_cell.angle_gamma   90.00
#
_symmetry.space_group_name_H-M   'P 1'
#
loop_
_entity.id
_entity.type
_entity.pdbx_description
1 polymer ?
#
loop_
_entity_poly.entity_id
_entity_poly.type
_entity_poly.pdbx_seq_one_letter_code
_entity_poly.pdbx_strand_id
1 'polypeptide(L)'
;MVRFGIYTDDFRFYYKAIKELKEWGLPFCSIDDISDIPVDIPVILSSSNDKAMDRFQIRENSPIRAIRKALPILAGKKQFSSLIIGMDPGPRPGVAILADLIITEANEMPDIHEAVMFIKNVLNDYSYKFFEIKIGNGDKPNRKKLISEISDLNLEYTIVNEKGTSGPHAIHNNALSAARITLVDNTKFRKYPDKPGVKRKNAIESEFRTIKILV
;
A
#
# COMPACT_ATOMS: atom_id res chain seq x y z
N MET A 1 -4.42 -21.02 -3.90
CA MET A 1 -3.87 -19.67 -4.11
C MET A 1 -5.06 -18.74 -4.23
N VAL A 2 -5.25 -17.77 -3.34
CA VAL A 2 -6.46 -16.91 -3.35
C VAL A 2 -6.35 -15.83 -4.42
N ARG A 3 -7.48 -15.39 -4.97
CA ARG A 3 -7.52 -14.37 -6.02
C ARG A 3 -8.78 -13.52 -5.95
N PHE A 4 -8.75 -12.36 -6.59
CA PHE A 4 -9.91 -11.48 -6.70
C PHE A 4 -10.93 -12.03 -7.71
N GLY A 5 -12.21 -11.89 -7.40
CA GLY A 5 -13.29 -11.99 -8.38
C GLY A 5 -13.61 -10.61 -8.94
N ILE A 6 -13.95 -10.53 -10.22
CA ILE A 6 -14.53 -9.32 -10.81
C ILE A 6 -15.90 -9.69 -11.37
N TYR A 7 -16.95 -9.05 -10.87
CA TYR A 7 -18.32 -9.24 -11.36
C TYR A 7 -18.98 -7.87 -11.46
N THR A 8 -19.18 -7.35 -12.66
CA THR A 8 -19.73 -6.01 -12.88
C THR A 8 -20.33 -5.87 -14.27
N ASP A 9 -21.42 -5.12 -14.39
CA ASP A 9 -21.99 -4.71 -15.68
C ASP A 9 -21.33 -3.41 -16.21
N ASP A 10 -20.51 -2.75 -15.39
CA ASP A 10 -19.78 -1.53 -15.75
C ASP A 10 -18.46 -1.88 -16.44
N PHE A 11 -18.48 -1.86 -17.78
CA PHE A 11 -17.31 -2.09 -18.62
C PHE A 11 -16.11 -1.18 -18.30
N ARG A 12 -16.34 0.06 -17.83
CA ARG A 12 -15.24 0.98 -17.49
C ARG A 12 -14.60 0.57 -16.17
N PHE A 13 -15.40 0.20 -15.17
CA PHE A 13 -14.88 -0.35 -13.92
C PHE A 13 -14.10 -1.64 -14.19
N TYR A 14 -14.68 -2.57 -14.94
CA TYR A 14 -14.07 -3.86 -15.30
C TYR A 14 -12.66 -3.70 -15.88
N TYR A 15 -12.52 -2.89 -16.94
CA TYR A 15 -11.22 -2.70 -17.60
C TYR A 15 -10.19 -2.06 -16.68
N LYS A 16 -10.60 -1.04 -15.90
CA LYS A 16 -9.70 -0.38 -14.96
C LYS A 16 -9.30 -1.32 -13.82
N ALA A 17 -10.22 -2.12 -13.27
CA ALA A 17 -9.92 -3.11 -12.23
C ALA A 17 -8.89 -4.14 -12.72
N ILE A 18 -9.04 -4.66 -13.93
CA ILE A 18 -8.05 -5.56 -14.53
C ILE A 18 -6.69 -4.88 -14.66
N LYS A 19 -6.65 -3.62 -15.10
CA LYS A 19 -5.40 -2.87 -15.24
C LYS A 19 -4.70 -2.71 -13.90
N GLU A 20 -5.42 -2.26 -12.86
CA GLU A 20 -4.86 -2.08 -11.51
C GLU A 20 -4.38 -3.41 -10.92
N LEU A 21 -5.17 -4.48 -11.00
CA LEU A 21 -4.77 -5.80 -10.49
C LEU A 21 -3.51 -6.33 -11.19
N LYS A 22 -3.38 -6.12 -12.50
CA LYS A 22 -2.16 -6.46 -13.26
C LYS A 22 -0.96 -5.63 -12.82
N GLU A 23 -1.13 -4.32 -12.63
CA GLU A 23 -0.07 -3.42 -12.16
C GLU A 23 0.41 -3.80 -10.74
N TRP A 24 -0.50 -4.24 -9.88
CA TRP A 24 -0.22 -4.73 -8.54
C TRP A 24 0.32 -6.17 -8.51
N GLY A 25 0.24 -6.90 -9.62
CA GLY A 25 0.62 -8.31 -9.70
C GLY A 25 -0.29 -9.24 -8.88
N LEU A 26 -1.55 -8.86 -8.70
CA LEU A 26 -2.54 -9.64 -7.96
C LEU A 26 -3.32 -10.54 -8.93
N PRO A 27 -3.51 -11.84 -8.63
CA PRO A 27 -4.28 -12.76 -9.42
C PRO A 27 -5.77 -12.43 -9.30
N PHE A 28 -6.48 -12.63 -10.40
CA PHE A 28 -7.90 -12.37 -10.47
C PHE A 28 -8.59 -13.32 -11.46
N CYS A 29 -9.91 -13.40 -11.37
CA CYS A 29 -10.75 -14.00 -12.39
C CYS A 29 -11.99 -13.12 -12.62
N SER A 30 -12.45 -13.09 -13.86
CA SER A 30 -13.78 -12.57 -14.18
C SER A 30 -14.80 -13.65 -13.84
N ILE A 31 -15.89 -13.24 -13.19
CA ILE A 31 -16.99 -14.12 -12.83
C ILE A 31 -18.10 -13.87 -13.86
N ASP A 32 -18.59 -14.93 -14.48
CA ASP A 32 -19.72 -14.86 -15.41
C ASP A 32 -21.04 -15.24 -14.71
N ASP A 33 -20.98 -16.18 -13.76
CA ASP A 33 -22.13 -16.66 -12.98
C ASP A 33 -21.82 -16.60 -11.48
N ILE A 34 -22.66 -15.89 -10.74
CA ILE A 34 -22.55 -15.69 -9.29
C ILE A 34 -23.00 -16.90 -8.47
N SER A 35 -23.70 -17.85 -9.11
CA SER A 35 -24.16 -19.08 -8.47
C SER A 35 -23.03 -20.10 -8.27
N ASP A 36 -21.97 -20.01 -9.08
CA ASP A 36 -20.83 -20.93 -9.05
C ASP A 36 -19.50 -20.17 -8.93
N ILE A 37 -19.29 -19.53 -7.77
CA ILE A 37 -18.06 -18.80 -7.48
C ILE A 37 -17.02 -19.75 -6.90
N PRO A 38 -15.81 -19.84 -7.50
CA PRO A 38 -14.71 -20.64 -6.97
C PRO A 38 -14.36 -20.33 -5.51
N VAL A 39 -14.07 -21.37 -4.72
CA VAL A 39 -13.74 -21.26 -3.28
C VAL A 39 -12.48 -20.42 -3.01
N ASP A 40 -11.59 -20.30 -4.00
CA ASP A 40 -10.38 -19.50 -3.93
C ASP A 40 -10.61 -17.99 -4.16
N ILE A 41 -11.88 -17.56 -4.29
CA ILE A 41 -12.30 -16.16 -4.42
C ILE A 41 -12.99 -15.69 -3.13
N PRO A 42 -12.25 -15.14 -2.16
CA PRO A 42 -12.83 -14.66 -0.92
C PRO A 42 -13.55 -13.31 -1.06
N VAL A 43 -13.31 -12.57 -2.15
CA VAL A 43 -13.85 -11.22 -2.36
C VAL A 43 -14.06 -10.93 -3.85
N ILE A 44 -15.18 -10.26 -4.13
CA ILE A 44 -15.58 -9.81 -5.46
C ILE A 44 -15.48 -8.28 -5.54
N LEU A 45 -14.89 -7.77 -6.61
CA LEU A 45 -14.87 -6.35 -6.94
C LEU A 45 -15.96 -6.05 -7.96
N SER A 46 -16.71 -4.96 -7.73
CA SER A 46 -17.72 -4.47 -8.66
C SER A 46 -17.86 -2.95 -8.59
N SER A 47 -18.55 -2.37 -9.57
CA SER A 47 -18.93 -0.97 -9.57
C SER A 47 -19.94 -0.67 -8.45
N SER A 48 -19.98 0.58 -8.01
CA SER A 48 -20.97 0.99 -7.01
C SER A 48 -22.42 0.94 -7.53
N ASN A 49 -22.58 0.97 -8.86
CA ASN A 49 -23.88 0.89 -9.54
C ASN A 49 -24.41 -0.54 -9.67
N ASP A 50 -23.55 -1.57 -9.53
CA ASP A 50 -23.98 -2.96 -9.62
C ASP A 50 -24.88 -3.34 -8.44
N LYS A 51 -25.71 -4.38 -8.60
CA LYS A 51 -26.57 -4.84 -7.50
C LYS A 51 -25.73 -5.46 -6.37
N ALA A 52 -26.21 -5.30 -5.14
CA ALA A 52 -25.66 -6.02 -4.00
C ALA A 52 -25.91 -7.53 -4.16
N MET A 53 -24.93 -8.32 -3.74
CA MET A 53 -24.98 -9.78 -3.79
C MET A 53 -24.92 -10.38 -2.39
N ASP A 54 -25.43 -11.59 -2.21
CA ASP A 54 -25.28 -12.34 -0.95
C ASP A 54 -23.90 -13.03 -0.87
N ARG A 55 -22.85 -12.24 -1.10
CA ARG A 55 -21.44 -12.64 -1.10
C ARG A 55 -20.59 -11.47 -0.64
N PHE A 56 -19.34 -11.74 -0.26
CA PHE A 56 -18.43 -10.67 0.13
C PHE A 56 -18.00 -9.86 -1.11
N GLN A 57 -18.62 -8.68 -1.27
CA GLN A 57 -18.50 -7.82 -2.44
C GLN A 57 -18.03 -6.42 -2.00
N ILE A 58 -17.02 -5.89 -2.67
CA ILE A 58 -16.61 -4.49 -2.54
C ILE A 58 -17.11 -3.72 -3.75
N ARG A 59 -18.13 -2.88 -3.51
CA ARG A 59 -18.80 -2.03 -4.49
C ARG A 59 -18.22 -0.62 -4.45
N GLU A 60 -17.45 -0.23 -5.46
CA GLU A 60 -16.79 1.08 -5.52
C GLU A 60 -16.72 1.60 -6.96
N ASN A 61 -16.66 2.92 -7.16
CA ASN A 61 -16.41 3.49 -8.49
C ASN A 61 -14.92 3.54 -8.85
N SER A 62 -14.06 3.50 -7.84
CA SER A 62 -12.61 3.55 -7.97
C SER A 62 -12.04 2.13 -7.77
N PRO A 63 -11.48 1.49 -8.81
CA PRO A 63 -10.94 0.14 -8.68
C PRO A 63 -9.77 0.04 -7.71
N ILE A 64 -8.90 1.05 -7.67
CA ILE A 64 -7.80 1.11 -6.71
C ILE A 64 -8.32 1.12 -5.27
N ARG A 65 -9.39 1.87 -5.01
CA ARG A 65 -10.07 1.87 -3.71
C ARG A 65 -10.71 0.52 -3.41
N ALA A 66 -11.33 -0.10 -4.41
CA ALA A 66 -11.93 -1.42 -4.27
C ALA A 66 -10.87 -2.47 -3.86
N ILE A 67 -9.71 -2.46 -4.52
CA ILE A 67 -8.57 -3.34 -4.23
C ILE A 67 -8.07 -3.10 -2.81
N ARG A 68 -7.78 -1.85 -2.43
CA ARG A 68 -7.30 -1.49 -1.08
C ARG A 68 -8.26 -1.97 0.02
N LYS A 69 -9.57 -1.80 -0.16
CA LYS A 69 -10.61 -2.29 0.78
C LYS A 69 -10.67 -3.82 0.86
N ALA A 70 -10.38 -4.51 -0.24
CA ALA A 70 -10.46 -5.96 -0.34
C ALA A 70 -9.18 -6.70 0.11
N LEU A 71 -8.03 -6.03 0.17
CA LEU A 71 -6.75 -6.63 0.58
C LEU A 71 -6.77 -7.35 1.95
N PRO A 72 -7.38 -6.81 3.03
CA PRO A 72 -7.47 -7.54 4.29
C PRO A 72 -8.20 -8.87 4.13
N ILE A 73 -9.24 -8.91 3.29
CA ILE A 73 -10.09 -10.08 3.08
C ILE A 73 -9.34 -11.15 2.31
N LEU A 74 -8.56 -10.75 1.30
CA LEU A 74 -7.62 -11.62 0.62
C LEU A 74 -6.60 -12.22 1.60
N ALA A 75 -6.18 -11.45 2.61
CA ALA A 75 -5.32 -11.90 3.70
C ALA A 75 -6.05 -12.71 4.81
N GLY A 76 -7.32 -13.07 4.63
CA GLY A 76 -8.12 -13.83 5.60
C GLY A 76 -8.55 -13.03 6.83
N LYS A 77 -8.59 -11.69 6.72
CA LYS A 77 -8.91 -10.75 7.82
C LYS A 77 -10.07 -9.86 7.44
N LYS A 78 -10.86 -9.44 8.43
CA LYS A 78 -11.92 -8.44 8.21
C LYS A 78 -11.37 -7.05 7.87
N GLN A 79 -10.26 -6.68 8.51
CA GLN A 79 -9.52 -5.43 8.30
C GLN A 79 -8.09 -5.62 8.81
N PHE A 80 -7.16 -4.76 8.39
CA PHE A 80 -5.79 -4.77 8.93
C PHE A 80 -5.77 -4.33 10.40
N SER A 81 -4.84 -4.86 11.18
CA SER A 81 -4.68 -4.44 12.58
C SER A 81 -3.93 -3.11 12.67
N SER A 82 -2.93 -2.90 11.83
CA SER A 82 -2.13 -1.68 11.79
C SER A 82 -1.77 -1.28 10.37
N LEU A 83 -1.85 0.01 10.08
CA LEU A 83 -1.37 0.64 8.86
C LEU A 83 -0.26 1.65 9.20
N ILE A 84 1.00 1.31 8.92
CA ILE A 84 2.13 2.22 9.16
C ILE A 84 2.52 2.86 7.84
N ILE A 85 2.53 4.19 7.82
CA ILE A 85 2.86 5.02 6.66
C ILE A 85 4.25 5.58 6.88
N GLY A 86 5.22 5.13 6.10
CA GLY A 86 6.59 5.63 6.14
C GLY A 86 6.79 6.68 5.07
N MET A 87 7.43 7.79 5.44
CA MET A 87 7.71 8.91 4.54
C MET A 87 9.18 9.29 4.60
N ASP A 88 9.84 9.25 3.44
CA ASP A 88 11.20 9.74 3.25
C ASP A 88 11.15 11.15 2.63
N PRO A 89 11.45 12.23 3.39
CA PRO A 89 11.35 13.59 2.90
C PRO A 89 12.39 13.89 1.81
N GLY A 90 11.98 14.65 0.81
CA GLY A 90 12.84 15.11 -0.28
C GLY A 90 12.04 15.89 -1.31
N PRO A 91 12.67 16.34 -2.41
CA PRO A 91 11.95 17.00 -3.50
C PRO A 91 10.95 16.07 -4.18
N ARG A 92 11.24 14.76 -4.19
CA ARG A 92 10.37 13.67 -4.66
C ARG A 92 10.20 12.65 -3.53
N PRO A 93 9.32 12.89 -2.56
CA PRO A 93 9.26 12.11 -1.34
C PRO A 93 9.00 10.63 -1.61
N GLY A 94 9.67 9.76 -0.87
CA GLY A 94 9.30 8.35 -0.82
C GLY A 94 8.11 8.16 0.11
N VAL A 95 7.14 7.34 -0.28
CA VAL A 95 6.02 6.92 0.59
C VAL A 95 5.85 5.42 0.51
N ALA A 96 5.72 4.77 1.67
CA ALA A 96 5.47 3.34 1.76
C ALA A 96 4.37 3.02 2.79
N ILE A 97 3.55 2.04 2.47
CA ILE A 97 2.42 1.59 3.29
C ILE A 97 2.71 0.16 3.77
N LEU A 98 2.82 -0.01 5.08
CA LEU A 98 3.01 -1.29 5.75
C LEU A 98 1.72 -1.68 6.47
N ALA A 99 1.01 -2.67 5.94
CA ALA A 99 -0.19 -3.23 6.55
C ALA A 99 0.14 -4.59 7.20
N ASP A 100 0.01 -4.69 8.52
CA ASP A 100 0.32 -5.92 9.29
C ASP A 100 1.65 -6.60 8.90
N LEU A 101 2.73 -5.81 8.80
CA LEU A 101 4.08 -6.24 8.40
C LEU A 101 4.25 -6.65 6.91
N ILE A 102 3.29 -6.30 6.06
CA ILE A 102 3.34 -6.50 4.62
C ILE A 102 3.37 -5.13 3.94
N ILE A 103 4.38 -4.87 3.10
CA ILE A 103 4.39 -3.68 2.25
C ILE A 103 3.34 -3.86 1.16
N THR A 104 2.31 -3.01 1.19
CA THR A 104 1.25 -3.03 0.19
C THR A 104 1.56 -2.11 -0.96
N GLU A 105 2.14 -0.94 -0.67
CA GLU A 105 2.49 0.07 -1.66
C GLU A 105 3.80 0.74 -1.25
N ALA A 106 4.64 1.08 -2.22
CA ALA A 106 5.85 1.85 -1.99
C ALA A 106 6.25 2.57 -3.27
N ASN A 107 6.21 3.90 -3.23
CA ASN A 107 6.28 4.75 -4.41
C ASN A 107 7.11 6.01 -4.13
N GLU A 108 7.72 6.55 -5.18
CA GLU A 108 8.31 7.88 -5.16
C GLU A 108 7.27 8.87 -5.70
N MET A 109 6.89 9.84 -4.88
CA MET A 109 5.89 10.84 -5.22
C MET A 109 6.51 11.96 -6.07
N PRO A 110 5.73 12.59 -6.97
CA PRO A 110 6.21 13.73 -7.76
C PRO A 110 6.70 14.89 -6.88
N ASP A 111 5.96 15.17 -5.79
CA ASP A 111 6.25 16.22 -4.83
C ASP A 111 5.58 15.94 -3.47
N ILE A 112 5.70 16.89 -2.54
CA ILE A 112 5.15 16.81 -1.18
C ILE A 112 3.62 16.82 -1.18
N HIS A 113 3.00 17.62 -2.03
CA HIS A 113 1.55 17.74 -2.08
C HIS A 113 0.90 16.43 -2.53
N GLU A 114 1.45 15.84 -3.60
CA GLU A 114 1.02 14.52 -4.08
C GLU A 114 1.24 13.42 -3.02
N ALA A 115 2.32 13.49 -2.24
CA ALA A 115 2.55 12.56 -1.14
C ALA A 115 1.47 12.66 -0.05
N VAL A 116 1.07 13.88 0.31
CA VAL A 116 0.03 14.13 1.33
C VAL A 116 -1.36 13.71 0.82
N MET A 117 -1.67 14.01 -0.44
CA MET A 117 -2.91 13.55 -1.08
C MET A 117 -2.97 12.03 -1.19
N PHE A 118 -1.84 11.38 -1.52
CA PHE A 118 -1.73 9.93 -1.52
C PHE A 118 -2.05 9.33 -0.14
N ILE A 119 -1.50 9.91 0.94
CA ILE A 119 -1.79 9.48 2.32
C ILE A 119 -3.27 9.61 2.65
N LYS A 120 -3.88 10.75 2.31
CA LYS A 120 -5.31 10.97 2.52
C LYS A 120 -6.14 9.90 1.80
N ASN A 121 -5.78 9.53 0.57
CA ASN A 121 -6.46 8.47 -0.16
C ASN A 121 -6.26 7.10 0.51
N VAL A 122 -5.03 6.75 0.89
CA VAL A 122 -4.72 5.51 1.60
C VAL A 122 -5.55 5.38 2.89
N LEU A 123 -5.61 6.42 3.71
CA LEU A 123 -6.37 6.41 4.97
C LEU A 123 -7.89 6.27 4.75
N ASN A 124 -8.41 6.69 3.59
CA ASN A 124 -9.83 6.55 3.23
C ASN A 124 -10.17 5.23 2.50
N ASP A 125 -9.17 4.59 1.93
CA ASP A 125 -9.34 3.44 1.05
C ASP A 125 -9.00 2.11 1.72
N TYR A 126 -8.11 2.10 2.71
CA TYR A 126 -7.83 0.89 3.49
C TYR A 126 -8.81 0.73 4.65
N SER A 127 -9.14 -0.52 4.97
CA SER A 127 -9.80 -0.87 6.22
C SER A 127 -8.75 -1.31 7.25
N TYR A 128 -8.64 -0.58 8.36
CA TYR A 128 -7.65 -0.80 9.42
C TYR A 128 -8.19 -0.41 10.80
N LYS A 129 -7.58 -0.93 11.87
CA LYS A 129 -7.90 -0.53 13.26
C LYS A 129 -7.13 0.71 13.72
N PHE A 130 -5.83 0.73 13.45
CA PHE A 130 -4.92 1.79 13.87
C PHE A 130 -4.02 2.18 12.71
N PHE A 131 -3.63 3.45 12.67
CA PHE A 131 -2.61 3.91 11.74
C PHE A 131 -1.55 4.72 12.48
N GLU A 132 -0.37 4.82 11.87
CA GLU A 132 0.72 5.66 12.33
C GLU A 132 1.45 6.24 11.13
N ILE A 133 1.78 7.53 11.17
CA ILE A 133 2.63 8.18 10.16
C ILE A 133 4.02 8.38 10.75
N LYS A 134 5.04 7.86 10.06
CA LYS A 134 6.46 8.00 10.41
C LYS A 134 7.17 8.80 9.34
N ILE A 135 7.83 9.88 9.77
CA ILE A 135 8.54 10.79 8.88
C ILE A 135 10.04 10.73 9.20
N GLY A 136 10.83 10.48 8.17
CA GLY A 136 12.28 10.51 8.24
C GLY A 136 12.88 11.84 8.69
N ASN A 137 14.06 11.82 9.32
CA ASN A 137 14.75 13.02 9.80
C ASN A 137 15.83 13.57 8.85
N GLY A 138 16.00 13.00 7.65
CA GLY A 138 17.05 13.37 6.69
C GLY A 138 16.98 14.82 6.18
N ASP A 139 16.02 15.14 5.33
CA ASP A 139 15.93 16.44 4.64
C ASP A 139 15.13 17.48 5.47
N LYS A 140 15.82 18.39 6.17
CA LYS A 140 15.16 19.36 7.06
C LYS A 140 14.19 20.31 6.32
N PRO A 141 14.55 20.96 5.20
CA PRO A 141 13.63 21.84 4.48
C PRO A 141 12.37 21.12 3.97
N ASN A 142 12.52 19.99 3.29
CA ASN A 142 11.38 19.26 2.73
C ASN A 142 10.54 18.60 3.83
N ARG A 143 11.17 18.10 4.90
CA ARG A 143 10.44 17.62 6.07
C ARG A 143 9.57 18.70 6.70
N LYS A 144 10.07 19.93 6.85
CA LYS A 144 9.27 21.03 7.44
C LYS A 144 8.02 21.32 6.61
N LYS A 145 8.14 21.33 5.28
CA LYS A 145 7.01 21.50 4.37
C LYS A 145 6.02 20.35 4.48
N LEU A 146 6.52 19.11 4.44
CA LEU A 146 5.72 17.90 4.58
C LEU A 146 4.95 17.87 5.90
N ILE A 147 5.60 18.20 7.01
CA ILE A 147 4.98 18.33 8.33
C ILE A 147 3.86 19.37 8.31
N SER A 148 4.08 20.52 7.68
CA SER A 148 3.07 21.58 7.56
C SER A 148 1.82 21.04 6.88
N GLU A 149 1.96 20.43 5.70
CA GLU A 149 0.82 19.93 4.93
C GLU A 149 0.10 18.74 5.61
N ILE A 150 0.82 17.88 6.33
CA ILE A 150 0.21 16.81 7.14
C ILE A 150 -0.57 17.40 8.32
N SER A 151 -0.02 18.43 8.96
CA SER A 151 -0.67 19.11 10.08
C SER A 151 -1.96 19.81 9.64
N ASP A 152 -2.01 20.32 8.41
CA ASP A 152 -3.22 20.90 7.81
C ASP A 152 -4.36 19.87 7.64
N LEU A 153 -4.03 18.57 7.59
CA LEU A 153 -5.00 17.48 7.60
C LEU A 153 -5.40 17.01 9.01
N ASN A 154 -4.87 17.63 10.07
CA ASN A 154 -5.02 17.19 11.47
C ASN A 154 -4.57 15.74 11.70
N LEU A 155 -3.55 15.29 10.97
CA LEU A 155 -2.98 13.95 11.14
C LEU A 155 -1.77 14.00 12.06
N GLU A 156 -1.74 13.13 13.07
CA GLU A 156 -0.58 12.96 13.94
C GLU A 156 0.55 12.21 13.21
N TYR A 157 1.79 12.55 13.56
CA TYR A 157 2.98 11.94 12.98
C TYR A 157 4.13 11.83 13.99
N THR A 158 5.02 10.87 13.76
CA THR A 158 6.24 10.66 14.53
C THR A 158 7.45 10.95 13.65
N ILE A 159 8.39 11.78 14.12
CA ILE A 159 9.68 11.95 13.44
C ILE A 159 10.62 10.86 13.93
N VAL A 160 11.17 10.08 13.00
CA VAL A 160 12.06 8.97 13.31
C VAL A 160 13.48 9.24 12.84
N ASN A 161 14.47 8.68 13.55
CA ASN A 161 15.87 8.86 13.23
C ASN A 161 16.36 7.73 12.30
N GLU A 162 16.74 8.10 11.08
CA GLU A 162 17.21 7.17 10.04
C GLU A 162 18.68 6.76 10.20
N LYS A 163 19.39 7.25 11.24
CA LYS A 163 20.80 6.90 11.46
C LYS A 163 20.96 5.37 11.55
N GLY A 164 21.50 4.78 10.48
CA GLY A 164 21.75 3.34 10.35
C GLY A 164 20.76 2.58 9.46
N THR A 165 19.70 3.19 8.93
CA THR A 165 18.85 2.63 7.86
C THR A 165 19.39 2.94 6.46
N SER A 166 20.35 3.86 6.37
CA SER A 166 21.14 4.17 5.18
C SER A 166 22.40 3.31 5.11
N GLY A 167 22.34 2.23 4.32
CA GLY A 167 23.54 1.47 3.92
C GLY A 167 24.37 2.28 2.91
N PRO A 168 25.58 1.84 2.53
CA PRO A 168 26.35 2.50 1.47
C PRO A 168 25.58 2.36 0.15
N HIS A 169 24.78 3.37 -0.19
CA HIS A 169 23.77 3.31 -1.23
C HIS A 169 24.40 3.36 -2.63
N ALA A 170 24.49 2.21 -3.30
CA ALA A 170 24.63 2.17 -4.76
C ALA A 170 23.29 2.48 -5.48
N ILE A 171 22.17 2.54 -4.74
CA ILE A 171 20.83 2.73 -5.28
C ILE A 171 20.08 3.75 -4.42
N HIS A 172 19.96 5.00 -4.89
CA HIS A 172 18.99 5.96 -4.36
C HIS A 172 17.58 5.52 -4.74
N ASN A 173 16.81 5.03 -3.77
CA ASN A 173 15.42 4.66 -3.95
C ASN A 173 14.59 5.16 -2.76
N ASN A 174 13.97 6.33 -2.92
CA ASN A 174 13.21 6.99 -1.84
C ASN A 174 12.06 6.10 -1.35
N ALA A 175 11.44 5.31 -2.23
CA ALA A 175 10.40 4.34 -1.84
C ALA A 175 10.93 3.24 -0.89
N LEU A 176 12.18 2.80 -1.09
CA LEU A 176 12.82 1.83 -0.20
C LEU A 176 13.17 2.46 1.16
N SER A 177 13.68 3.69 1.16
CA SER A 177 13.92 4.45 2.39
C SER A 177 12.62 4.61 3.19
N ALA A 178 11.54 4.99 2.52
CA ALA A 178 10.20 5.09 3.11
C ALA A 178 9.73 3.75 3.69
N ALA A 179 9.95 2.63 2.99
CA ALA A 179 9.64 1.30 3.52
C ALA A 179 10.46 0.99 4.79
N ARG A 180 11.75 1.32 4.83
CA ARG A 180 12.60 1.16 6.03
C ARG A 180 12.12 2.04 7.19
N ILE A 181 11.65 3.26 6.91
CA ILE A 181 11.09 4.19 7.89
C ILE A 181 9.87 3.59 8.63
N THR A 182 9.04 2.79 7.95
CA THR A 182 7.88 2.13 8.61
C THR A 182 8.25 1.26 9.82
N LEU A 183 9.50 0.80 9.91
CA LEU A 183 9.96 -0.17 10.91
C LEU A 183 10.85 0.42 12.00
N VAL A 184 11.22 1.70 11.89
CA VAL A 184 11.96 2.38 12.95
C VAL A 184 11.09 2.35 14.21
N ASP A 185 11.66 1.96 15.35
CA ASP A 185 11.01 1.65 16.65
C ASP A 185 10.42 0.24 16.83
N ASN A 186 10.38 -0.58 15.78
CA ASN A 186 9.98 -1.98 15.93
C ASN A 186 11.20 -2.79 16.42
N THR A 187 11.22 -3.21 17.69
CA THR A 187 12.36 -3.96 18.31
C THR A 187 12.68 -5.30 17.62
N LYS A 188 11.79 -5.78 16.74
CA LYS A 188 11.98 -6.95 15.85
C LYS A 188 12.73 -6.63 14.54
N PHE A 189 13.05 -5.35 14.37
CA PHE A 189 13.94 -4.63 13.45
C PHE A 189 15.33 -5.19 13.16
N ARG A 190 15.52 -6.46 12.78
CA ARG A 190 16.89 -6.96 12.47
C ARG A 190 17.32 -6.37 11.12
N LYS A 191 18.39 -5.57 11.10
CA LYS A 191 19.05 -5.13 9.86
C LYS A 191 19.16 -6.33 8.90
N TYR A 192 18.43 -6.31 7.79
CA TYR A 192 18.72 -7.23 6.70
C TYR A 192 20.00 -6.72 6.04
N PRO A 193 21.07 -7.53 5.98
CA PRO A 193 22.27 -7.12 5.29
C PRO A 193 21.91 -6.81 3.84
N ASP A 194 22.33 -5.63 3.35
CA ASP A 194 22.21 -5.29 1.94
C ASP A 194 22.78 -6.46 1.12
N LYS A 195 21.97 -7.08 0.27
CA LYS A 195 22.45 -8.11 -0.64
C LYS A 195 23.08 -7.41 -1.85
N PRO A 196 24.42 -7.44 -2.03
CA PRO A 196 25.04 -6.84 -3.20
C PRO A 196 24.47 -7.48 -4.48
N GLY A 197 24.17 -6.65 -5.49
CA GLY A 197 23.68 -7.11 -6.79
C GLY A 197 22.14 -7.14 -6.97
N VAL A 198 21.34 -6.69 -6.01
CA VAL A 198 19.88 -6.59 -6.18
C VAL A 198 19.54 -5.45 -7.15
N LYS A 199 18.77 -5.76 -8.21
CA LYS A 199 18.25 -4.75 -9.14
C LYS A 199 17.28 -3.81 -8.42
N ARG A 200 17.30 -2.50 -8.72
CA ARG A 200 16.43 -1.47 -8.12
C ARG A 200 14.95 -1.88 -8.04
N LYS A 201 14.42 -2.54 -9.09
CA LYS A 201 13.03 -3.01 -9.14
C LYS A 201 12.65 -4.09 -8.13
N ASN A 202 13.63 -4.84 -7.60
CA ASN A 202 13.42 -5.92 -6.64
C ASN A 202 13.89 -5.54 -5.23
N ALA A 203 14.30 -4.29 -5.00
CA ALA A 203 14.94 -3.90 -3.75
C ALA A 203 13.99 -4.04 -2.55
N ILE A 204 12.73 -3.62 -2.70
CA ILE A 204 11.71 -3.78 -1.65
C ILE A 204 11.48 -5.26 -1.34
N GLU A 205 11.31 -6.09 -2.37
CA GLU A 205 11.07 -7.53 -2.21
C GLU A 205 12.27 -8.29 -1.62
N SER A 206 13.47 -7.72 -1.71
CA SER A 206 14.67 -8.32 -1.12
C SER A 206 14.76 -8.13 0.40
N GLU A 207 14.05 -7.15 0.96
CA GLU A 207 14.09 -6.76 2.37
C GLU A 207 12.74 -6.95 3.10
N PHE A 208 11.63 -6.91 2.36
CA PHE A 208 10.28 -6.87 2.91
C PHE A 208 9.41 -7.98 2.34
N ARG A 209 8.48 -8.44 3.18
CA ARG A 209 7.29 -9.15 2.69
C ARG A 209 6.40 -8.13 1.99
N THR A 210 5.96 -8.44 0.77
CA THR A 210 5.07 -7.58 -0.02
C THR A 210 3.75 -8.28 -0.27
N ILE A 211 2.74 -7.58 -0.79
CA ILE A 211 1.44 -8.16 -1.18
C ILE A 211 1.54 -9.40 -2.07
N LYS A 212 2.68 -9.61 -2.75
CA LYS A 212 2.96 -10.83 -3.51
C LYS A 212 2.98 -12.11 -2.68
N ILE A 213 3.02 -12.03 -1.34
CA ILE A 213 2.89 -13.22 -0.48
C ILE A 213 1.44 -13.60 -0.19
N LEU A 214 0.49 -12.67 -0.43
CA LEU A 214 -0.95 -12.93 -0.27
C LEU A 214 -1.50 -13.77 -1.42
N VAL A 215 -0.68 -13.94 -2.45
CA VAL A 215 -1.00 -14.58 -3.71
C VAL A 215 -0.06 -15.76 -3.85
#